data_AF-A0A4Q6A527-F1
#
_entry.id   AF-A0A4Q6A527-F1
#
_cell.length_a   1.000
_cell.length_b   1.000
_cell.length_c   1.000
_cell.angle_alpha   90.00
_cell.angle_beta   90.00
_cell.angle_gamma   90.00
#
_symmetry.space_group_name_H-M   'P 1'
#
loop_
_entity.id
_entity.type
_entity.pdbx_description
1 polymer ?
#
loop_
_entity_poly.entity_id
_entity_poly.type
_entity_poly.pdbx_seq_one_letter_code
_entity_poly.pdbx_strand_id
1 'polypeptide(L)'
;DTTQRVSGTQKILFLKLLKATSQRTNLPLWDLMMKNVYALKTRDGYALSSVQPADFKLNVLYEEPSLGQKRFLPEGDRQGAPLISLLNLDRLNARNDPLPDGVFDYVEGFTVISNQARIIFPLLEPFGRDLDTIAFINSPQEIRNKYVFYPLYDTIKEIAKTYANLDRYIISGSAKGSNTSEISLGAFNVPVGSVTVTAGGQILKENIDYTIDYNLGQVKIINQAILNAGLPVNVQFENNASFGIQQRNFMGLRLDYMAKNTEKESFSIGASVVRLGERPFFTKTSYNDDPIKNTMYGLDFSYRAEVPRLTRWLDKLPFYTTNEVSTITAYGEAAALKPGHPAQIGKGDAGLIFLDDFEGTRNSIDLRFPLVNWGLASTPGGNGLFPEAELTNDPAYGYNRARLAWYNIEPVLQDRRGVNNPVRGYQDFTDPRVRIIEVKQLYPQRTADYGQAQLVTFDMAFYPRERGPYNFDTRAGSVQNDGKLANPRNRWGGIMRGLDQVDFETGNVEFIEFWLQDPFLKDPALGVNGGQLYFNLGNISEDILKDGKRFFENGISGAVTKTLEDTATIWGKVPGNPIQVTQAFSNDPADRPLQDAGLDGLDD
;
A
#
# COMPACT_ATOMS: atom_id res chain seq x y z
N ASP A 1 17.80 49.62 -11.11
CA ASP A 1 16.64 50.43 -11.51
C ASP A 1 15.50 49.48 -11.87
N THR A 2 14.50 49.34 -10.99
CA THR A 2 13.45 48.30 -11.03
C THR A 2 12.09 48.87 -11.46
N THR A 3 12.08 49.92 -12.28
CA THR A 3 10.86 50.73 -12.53
C THR A 3 10.13 50.43 -13.84
N GLN A 4 10.53 49.44 -14.63
CA GLN A 4 9.68 48.95 -15.73
C GLN A 4 8.84 47.74 -15.27
N ARG A 5 7.58 48.01 -14.90
CA ARG A 5 6.56 46.97 -14.72
C ARG A 5 6.06 46.51 -16.09
N VAL A 6 6.58 45.38 -16.57
CA VAL A 6 5.98 44.66 -17.69
C VAL A 6 4.83 43.80 -17.14
N SER A 7 3.62 44.02 -17.64
CA SER A 7 2.44 43.20 -17.31
C SER A 7 2.73 41.73 -17.64
N GLY A 8 2.72 40.84 -16.64
CA GLY A 8 3.01 39.41 -16.81
C GLY A 8 4.13 38.86 -15.93
N THR A 9 4.91 39.69 -15.23
CA THR A 9 5.95 39.20 -14.29
C THR A 9 5.31 38.68 -12.99
N GLN A 10 5.43 37.37 -12.77
CA GLN A 10 4.90 36.68 -11.61
C GLN A 10 5.58 37.17 -10.32
N LYS A 11 4.78 37.45 -9.29
CA LYS A 11 5.29 37.67 -7.94
C LYS A 11 5.70 36.32 -7.35
N ILE A 12 6.98 36.15 -7.05
CA ILE A 12 7.48 34.96 -6.36
C ILE A 12 7.01 35.04 -4.90
N LEU A 13 6.26 34.04 -4.44
CA LEU A 13 5.89 33.89 -3.04
C LEU A 13 6.95 33.08 -2.32
N PHE A 14 7.65 33.71 -1.38
CA PHE A 14 8.62 33.02 -0.52
C PHE A 14 7.88 32.27 0.60
N LEU A 15 8.11 30.96 0.69
CA LEU A 15 7.53 30.07 1.69
C LEU A 15 8.62 29.24 2.38
N LYS A 16 8.33 28.73 3.57
CA LYS A 16 9.20 27.76 4.25
C LYS A 16 8.90 26.36 3.73
N LEU A 17 9.92 25.68 3.20
CA LEU A 17 9.81 24.28 2.78
C LEU A 17 9.76 23.38 4.03
N LEU A 18 8.78 22.49 4.11
CA LEU A 18 8.65 21.48 5.18
C LEU A 18 8.90 20.06 4.71
N LYS A 19 8.76 19.79 3.41
CA LYS A 19 9.00 18.48 2.80
C LYS A 19 9.49 18.68 1.36
N ALA A 20 10.62 18.07 1.02
CA ALA A 20 11.16 18.08 -0.33
C ALA A 20 10.57 16.94 -1.15
N THR A 21 10.74 17.01 -2.47
CA THR A 21 10.34 15.95 -3.42
C THR A 21 11.06 14.63 -3.11
N SER A 22 12.37 14.70 -2.86
CA SER A 22 13.18 13.57 -2.39
C SER A 22 13.47 13.70 -0.89
N GLN A 23 13.22 12.62 -0.13
CA GLN A 23 13.53 12.54 1.29
C GLN A 23 15.04 12.33 1.46
N ARG A 24 15.73 13.36 1.95
CA ARG A 24 17.15 13.30 2.25
C ARG A 24 17.34 13.46 3.75
N THR A 25 17.73 12.38 4.42
CA THR A 25 17.83 12.32 5.88
C THR A 25 18.99 13.16 6.43
N ASN A 26 19.97 13.49 5.59
CA ASN A 26 21.10 14.36 5.94
C ASN A 26 20.80 15.86 5.86
N LEU A 27 19.58 16.26 5.49
CA LEU A 27 19.17 17.66 5.44
C LEU A 27 18.39 18.06 6.70
N PRO A 28 18.51 19.31 7.19
CA PRO A 28 17.74 19.79 8.36
C PRO A 28 16.22 19.71 8.21
N LEU A 29 15.73 19.56 6.98
CA LEU A 29 14.32 19.34 6.68
C LEU A 29 13.80 18.02 7.28
N TRP A 30 14.66 17.01 7.40
CA TRP A 30 14.34 15.72 7.97
C TRP A 30 13.96 15.80 9.45
N ASP A 31 14.61 16.71 10.18
CA ASP A 31 14.37 16.95 11.59
C ASP A 31 13.04 17.69 11.84
N LEU A 32 12.50 18.37 10.82
CA LEU A 32 11.17 18.98 10.90
C LEU A 32 10.03 17.96 10.83
N MET A 33 10.29 16.74 10.34
CA MET A 33 9.31 15.67 10.33
C MET A 33 9.14 15.10 11.74
N MET A 34 7.90 15.21 12.27
CA MET A 34 7.52 14.55 13.52
C MET A 34 7.43 13.03 13.32
N LYS A 35 8.15 12.28 14.16
CA LYS A 35 8.25 10.81 14.13
C LYS A 35 7.79 10.15 15.45
N ASN A 36 7.11 10.92 16.28
CA ASN A 36 6.67 10.58 17.64
C ASN A 36 5.14 10.46 17.75
N VAL A 37 4.42 10.42 16.62
CA VAL A 37 2.95 10.34 16.56
C VAL A 37 2.54 9.01 15.95
N TYR A 38 1.80 8.20 16.71
CA TYR A 38 1.41 6.83 16.34
C TYR A 38 -0.10 6.73 16.21
N ALA A 39 -0.58 6.27 15.05
CA ALA A 39 -1.99 5.98 14.83
C ALA A 39 -2.37 4.64 15.48
N LEU A 40 -3.43 4.64 16.28
CA LEU A 40 -3.95 3.43 16.90
C LEU A 40 -4.75 2.61 15.88
N LYS A 41 -4.54 1.30 15.95
CA LYS A 41 -5.26 0.31 15.16
C LYS A 41 -5.83 -0.75 16.09
N THR A 42 -6.94 -1.36 15.69
CA THR A 42 -7.42 -2.58 16.36
C THR A 42 -6.41 -3.71 16.13
N ARG A 43 -6.52 -4.76 16.94
CA ARG A 43 -5.69 -5.97 16.78
C ARG A 43 -5.82 -6.58 15.39
N ASP A 44 -6.99 -6.44 14.76
CA ASP A 44 -7.28 -6.95 13.41
C ASP A 44 -6.83 -5.98 12.30
N GLY A 45 -6.10 -4.92 12.65
CA GLY A 45 -5.46 -3.99 11.69
C GLY A 45 -6.33 -2.81 11.25
N TYR A 46 -7.59 -2.73 11.69
CA TYR A 46 -8.48 -1.62 11.34
C TYR A 46 -8.05 -0.32 12.03
N ALA A 47 -7.95 0.76 11.27
CA ALA A 47 -7.67 2.08 11.83
C ALA A 47 -8.86 2.55 12.67
N LEU A 48 -8.58 3.02 13.89
CA LEU A 48 -9.59 3.67 14.71
C LEU A 48 -9.80 5.11 14.19
N SER A 49 -11.06 5.53 14.09
CA SER A 49 -11.41 6.91 13.70
C SER A 49 -11.45 7.85 14.89
N SER A 50 -11.82 7.35 16.07
CA SER A 50 -11.79 8.10 17.31
C SER A 50 -11.63 7.22 18.54
N VAL A 51 -11.19 7.82 19.64
CA VAL A 51 -11.09 7.20 20.96
C VAL A 51 -11.68 8.11 22.02
N GLN A 52 -12.23 7.52 23.09
CA GLN A 52 -12.72 8.25 24.26
C GLN A 52 -11.75 8.10 25.44
N PRO A 53 -11.68 9.10 26.34
CA PRO A 53 -10.88 9.01 27.56
C PRO A 53 -11.35 7.91 28.52
N ALA A 54 -12.66 7.65 28.55
CA ALA A 54 -13.25 6.67 29.46
C ALA A 54 -12.74 5.26 29.16
N ASP A 55 -12.23 4.59 30.20
CA ASP A 55 -11.62 3.25 30.13
C ASP A 55 -10.46 3.12 29.13
N PHE A 56 -9.84 4.24 28.76
CA PHE A 56 -8.62 4.23 27.96
C PHE A 56 -7.45 3.68 28.79
N LYS A 57 -6.82 2.61 28.30
CA LYS A 57 -5.63 2.02 28.90
C LYS A 57 -4.63 1.78 27.81
N LEU A 58 -3.45 2.38 27.92
CA LEU A 58 -2.37 2.18 26.96
C LEU A 58 -1.07 1.95 27.71
N ASN A 59 -0.25 1.05 27.18
CA ASN A 59 1.09 0.79 27.64
C ASN A 59 2.05 0.75 26.45
N VAL A 60 3.30 1.07 26.74
CA VAL A 60 4.42 0.76 25.87
C VAL A 60 5.10 -0.48 26.43
N LEU A 61 5.33 -1.46 25.56
CA LEU A 61 5.93 -2.73 25.88
C LEU A 61 7.24 -2.88 25.13
N TYR A 62 8.19 -3.61 25.71
CA TYR A 62 9.39 -4.07 25.02
C TYR A 62 9.32 -5.60 24.86
N GLU A 63 9.46 -6.07 23.62
CA GLU A 63 9.50 -7.50 23.30
C GLU A 63 10.91 -8.05 23.45
N GLU A 64 11.16 -8.67 24.61
CA GLU A 64 12.43 -9.30 24.90
C GLU A 64 12.50 -10.69 24.26
N PRO A 65 13.53 -10.98 23.45
CA PRO A 65 13.62 -12.26 22.77
C PRO A 65 13.61 -13.41 23.78
N SER A 66 12.74 -14.39 23.53
CA SER A 66 12.52 -15.59 24.38
C SER A 66 11.93 -15.33 25.77
N LEU A 67 11.74 -14.08 26.19
CA LEU A 67 11.23 -13.71 27.53
C LEU A 67 9.89 -12.94 27.48
N GLY A 68 9.40 -12.62 26.29
CA GLY A 68 8.07 -12.05 26.07
C GLY A 68 8.02 -10.54 26.25
N GLN A 69 6.80 -10.01 26.32
CA GLN A 69 6.55 -8.57 26.38
C GLN A 69 6.63 -8.04 27.83
N LYS A 70 7.47 -7.03 28.06
CA LYS A 70 7.66 -6.39 29.37
C LYS A 70 7.19 -4.94 29.33
N ARG A 71 6.55 -4.47 30.41
CA ARG A 71 6.08 -3.07 30.59
C ARG A 71 7.16 -2.12 31.12
N PHE A 72 8.32 -2.67 31.48
CA PHE A 72 9.42 -1.95 32.12
C PHE A 72 10.72 -2.24 31.39
N LEU A 73 11.72 -1.40 31.63
CA LEU A 73 13.02 -1.55 31.02
C LEU A 73 13.81 -2.74 31.63
N PRO A 74 14.25 -3.73 30.84
CA PRO A 74 14.87 -4.94 31.40
C PRO A 74 16.31 -4.77 31.90
N GLU A 75 17.11 -3.92 31.26
CA GLU A 75 18.53 -3.67 31.56
C GLU A 75 18.83 -2.15 31.45
N GLY A 76 19.95 -1.69 32.01
CA GLY A 76 20.41 -0.29 31.93
C GLY A 76 20.30 0.47 33.25
N ASP A 77 20.55 1.78 33.20
CA ASP A 77 20.64 2.63 34.41
C ASP A 77 19.30 2.77 35.14
N ARG A 78 18.20 2.59 34.38
CA ARG A 78 16.82 2.67 34.87
C ARG A 78 16.10 1.31 34.81
N GLN A 79 16.81 0.22 35.09
CA GLN A 79 16.24 -1.12 35.12
C GLN A 79 14.98 -1.19 36.02
N GLY A 80 13.93 -1.84 35.53
CA GLY A 80 12.66 -2.02 36.23
C GLY A 80 11.72 -0.81 36.18
N ALA A 81 12.15 0.33 35.63
CA ALA A 81 11.29 1.49 35.46
C ALA A 81 10.23 1.23 34.37
N PRO A 82 8.94 1.58 34.60
CA PRO A 82 7.90 1.46 33.58
C PRO A 82 8.24 2.30 32.33
N LEU A 83 8.03 1.73 31.15
CA LEU A 83 8.35 2.40 29.88
C LEU A 83 7.52 3.66 29.68
N ILE A 84 6.25 3.65 30.06
CA ILE A 84 5.40 4.85 29.97
C ILE A 84 5.94 6.02 30.80
N SER A 85 6.48 5.76 31.99
CA SER A 85 7.07 6.80 32.82
C SER A 85 8.41 7.29 32.25
N LEU A 86 9.25 6.39 31.71
CA LEU A 86 10.50 6.77 31.03
C LEU A 86 10.24 7.61 29.77
N LEU A 87 9.13 7.36 29.07
CA LEU A 87 8.76 8.03 27.83
C LEU A 87 7.89 9.28 28.06
N ASN A 88 7.82 9.76 29.30
CA ASN A 88 7.02 10.93 29.71
C ASN A 88 5.52 10.81 29.40
N LEU A 89 5.00 9.59 29.28
CA LEU A 89 3.58 9.31 29.07
C LEU A 89 2.80 9.11 30.38
N ASP A 90 3.49 9.09 31.53
CA ASP A 90 2.93 8.94 32.88
C ASP A 90 3.68 9.93 33.79
N ARG A 91 3.11 11.11 33.93
CA ARG A 91 3.60 12.25 34.70
C ARG A 91 2.53 12.80 35.63
N LEU A 92 1.27 12.49 35.36
CA LEU A 92 0.12 12.97 36.09
C LEU A 92 -0.59 11.83 36.81
N ASN A 93 -1.39 12.17 37.81
CA ASN A 93 -2.30 11.21 38.43
C ASN A 93 -3.69 11.32 37.80
N ALA A 94 -4.64 10.47 38.23
CA ALA A 94 -6.04 10.54 37.83
C ALA A 94 -6.76 11.91 38.03
N ARG A 95 -6.18 12.86 38.78
CA ARG A 95 -6.69 14.23 38.98
C ARG A 95 -5.95 15.28 38.14
N ASN A 96 -5.01 14.86 37.30
CA ASN A 96 -4.07 15.69 36.55
C ASN A 96 -3.06 16.47 37.42
N ASP A 97 -2.83 16.05 38.67
CA ASP A 97 -1.73 16.60 39.48
C ASP A 97 -0.41 15.98 39.02
N PRO A 98 0.74 16.69 39.11
CA PRO A 98 2.03 16.24 38.60
C PRO A 98 2.68 15.15 39.47
N LEU A 99 2.06 13.98 39.51
CA LEU A 99 2.53 12.80 40.23
C LEU A 99 2.22 11.55 39.38
N PRO A 100 3.24 10.83 38.87
CA PRO A 100 3.03 9.59 38.11
C PRO A 100 2.28 8.53 38.93
N ASP A 101 1.32 7.84 38.32
CA ASP A 101 0.53 6.79 38.96
C ASP A 101 0.62 5.42 38.24
N GLY A 102 1.46 5.32 37.21
CA GLY A 102 1.67 4.09 36.45
C GLY A 102 0.59 3.83 35.40
N VAL A 103 -0.24 4.84 35.11
CA VAL A 103 -1.23 4.82 34.04
C VAL A 103 -0.85 5.86 32.99
N PHE A 104 -1.17 5.59 31.73
CA PHE A 104 -0.98 6.55 30.65
C PHE A 104 -1.82 7.81 30.88
N ASP A 105 -1.18 8.97 30.80
CA ASP A 105 -1.82 10.28 30.90
C ASP A 105 -2.63 10.58 29.63
N TYR A 106 -3.96 10.56 29.73
CA TYR A 106 -4.82 10.99 28.63
C TYR A 106 -5.01 12.51 28.64
N VAL A 107 -4.17 13.23 27.89
CA VAL A 107 -4.23 14.69 27.77
C VAL A 107 -4.45 15.08 26.31
N GLU A 108 -5.64 15.57 26.01
CA GLU A 108 -6.02 15.95 24.65
C GLU A 108 -5.09 17.02 24.08
N GLY A 109 -4.63 16.81 22.84
CA GLY A 109 -3.70 17.68 22.13
C GLY A 109 -2.23 17.55 22.55
N PHE A 110 -1.93 16.87 23.67
CA PHE A 110 -0.56 16.68 24.16
C PHE A 110 -0.10 15.24 24.04
N THR A 111 -0.87 14.27 24.54
CA THR A 111 -0.55 12.84 24.47
C THR A 111 -1.53 12.08 23.58
N VAL A 112 -2.72 12.63 23.32
CA VAL A 112 -3.75 12.01 22.48
C VAL A 112 -4.40 13.04 21.56
N ILE A 113 -4.69 12.64 20.32
CA ILE A 113 -5.62 13.32 19.40
C ILE A 113 -6.84 12.41 19.25
N SER A 114 -7.89 12.67 20.02
CA SER A 114 -9.05 11.77 20.15
C SER A 114 -9.78 11.56 18.83
N ASN A 115 -9.95 12.61 18.02
CA ASN A 115 -10.70 12.57 16.76
C ASN A 115 -9.96 11.93 15.58
N GLN A 116 -8.71 11.51 15.80
CA GLN A 116 -7.89 10.80 14.81
C GLN A 116 -7.32 9.49 15.36
N ALA A 117 -7.66 9.15 16.62
CA ALA A 117 -7.10 8.03 17.36
C ALA A 117 -5.56 7.96 17.28
N ARG A 118 -4.88 9.10 17.49
CA ARG A 118 -3.42 9.17 17.48
C ARG A 118 -2.87 9.42 18.87
N ILE A 119 -1.75 8.78 19.17
CA ILE A 119 -0.97 9.00 20.38
C ILE A 119 0.26 9.81 20.03
N ILE A 120 0.54 10.81 20.84
CA ILE A 120 1.70 11.69 20.73
C ILE A 120 2.60 11.37 21.92
N PHE A 121 3.87 11.06 21.65
CA PHE A 121 4.88 10.98 22.69
C PHE A 121 5.42 12.38 22.93
N PRO A 122 5.47 12.88 24.18
CA PRO A 122 5.99 14.21 24.51
C PRO A 122 7.53 14.25 24.52
N LEU A 123 8.13 13.55 23.55
CA LEU A 123 9.55 13.41 23.26
C LEU A 123 9.71 13.44 21.74
N LEU A 124 10.82 13.96 21.21
CA LEU A 124 11.04 14.04 19.77
C LEU A 124 11.40 12.67 19.17
N GLU A 125 12.22 11.93 19.91
CA GLU A 125 12.73 10.60 19.57
C GLU A 125 12.53 9.64 20.74
N PRO A 126 11.28 9.26 21.08
CA PRO A 126 10.98 8.47 22.27
C PRO A 126 11.74 7.14 22.34
N PHE A 127 12.10 6.52 21.21
CA PHE A 127 12.88 5.27 21.19
C PHE A 127 14.35 5.48 20.79
N GLY A 128 14.76 6.72 20.54
CA GLY A 128 16.08 7.10 20.03
C GLY A 128 16.87 7.87 21.07
N ARG A 129 17.34 9.08 20.72
CA ARG A 129 18.21 9.91 21.56
C ARG A 129 17.58 10.28 22.91
N ASP A 130 16.27 10.47 22.97
CA ASP A 130 15.60 10.78 24.24
C ASP A 130 15.69 9.60 25.22
N LEU A 131 15.46 8.36 24.75
CA LEU A 131 15.58 7.17 25.58
C LEU A 131 17.02 6.93 26.05
N ASP A 132 18.00 7.11 25.16
CA ASP A 132 19.42 6.99 25.50
C ASP A 132 19.79 7.94 26.65
N THR A 133 19.35 9.19 26.56
CA THR A 133 19.62 10.21 27.57
C THR A 133 18.92 9.90 28.90
N ILE A 134 17.69 9.40 28.86
CA ILE A 134 16.86 9.16 30.06
C ILE A 134 17.27 7.88 30.79
N ALA A 135 17.65 6.82 30.06
CA ALA A 135 17.76 5.47 30.60
C ALA A 135 19.15 4.81 30.46
N PHE A 136 20.05 5.36 29.63
CA PHE A 136 21.30 4.69 29.28
C PHE A 136 22.56 5.57 29.32
N ILE A 137 22.50 6.78 29.88
CA ILE A 137 23.60 7.76 29.88
C ILE A 137 24.93 7.20 30.40
N ASN A 138 24.91 6.32 31.41
CA ASN A 138 26.06 5.65 32.00
C ASN A 138 26.15 4.16 31.65
N SER A 139 25.23 3.65 30.83
CA SER A 139 25.21 2.25 30.44
C SER A 139 26.29 1.95 29.39
N PRO A 140 26.89 0.74 29.42
CA PRO A 140 27.79 0.23 28.38
C PRO A 140 27.15 0.27 26.97
N GLN A 141 27.99 0.45 25.94
CA GLN A 141 27.54 0.52 24.54
C GLN A 141 26.77 -0.73 24.09
N GLU A 142 27.15 -1.90 24.59
CA GLU A 142 26.48 -3.17 24.27
C GLU A 142 25.02 -3.19 24.70
N ILE A 143 24.71 -2.59 25.85
CA ILE A 143 23.33 -2.45 26.34
C ILE A 143 22.58 -1.43 25.48
N ARG A 144 23.19 -0.28 25.17
CA ARG A 144 22.57 0.74 24.29
C ARG A 144 22.16 0.17 22.94
N ASN A 145 23.04 -0.62 22.33
CA ASN A 145 22.82 -1.26 21.03
C ASN A 145 21.66 -2.27 21.02
N LYS A 146 21.16 -2.71 22.19
CA LYS A 146 19.97 -3.58 22.28
C LYS A 146 18.66 -2.79 22.28
N TYR A 147 18.65 -1.59 22.85
CA TYR A 147 17.41 -0.87 23.19
C TYR A 147 17.22 0.45 22.43
N VAL A 148 18.29 1.15 22.06
CA VAL A 148 18.18 2.47 21.45
C VAL A 148 18.04 2.36 19.93
N PHE A 149 16.91 2.83 19.40
CA PHE A 149 16.53 2.69 18.00
C PHE A 149 16.82 3.96 17.19
N TYR A 150 18.10 4.37 17.09
CA TYR A 150 18.47 5.55 16.28
C TYR A 150 18.05 5.46 14.81
N PRO A 151 18.17 4.30 14.11
CA PRO A 151 17.75 4.20 12.72
C PRO A 151 16.29 4.60 12.47
N LEU A 152 15.38 4.43 13.44
CA LEU A 152 13.98 4.86 13.33
C LEU A 152 13.83 6.36 13.07
N TYR A 153 14.78 7.17 13.57
CA TYR A 153 14.74 8.63 13.47
C TYR A 153 15.73 9.19 12.45
N ASP A 154 16.85 8.51 12.23
CA ASP A 154 17.94 8.96 11.35
C ASP A 154 17.82 8.43 9.91
N THR A 155 16.99 7.41 9.68
CA THR A 155 16.81 6.78 8.37
C THR A 155 15.34 6.75 7.97
N ILE A 156 15.08 6.47 6.69
CA ILE A 156 13.70 6.23 6.25
C ILE A 156 13.13 4.98 6.91
N LYS A 157 11.80 4.95 7.04
CA LYS A 157 11.07 3.86 7.71
C LYS A 157 11.45 2.47 7.20
N GLU A 158 11.63 2.32 5.88
CA GLU A 158 11.90 1.01 5.27
C GLU A 158 13.30 0.48 5.63
N ILE A 159 14.31 1.35 5.68
CA ILE A 159 15.64 0.98 6.20
C ILE A 159 15.54 0.64 7.69
N ALA A 160 14.82 1.44 8.49
CA ALA A 160 14.68 1.20 9.92
C ALA A 160 14.07 -0.19 10.24
N LYS A 161 13.09 -0.65 9.46
CA LYS A 161 12.46 -1.98 9.62
C LYS A 161 13.45 -3.15 9.48
N THR A 162 14.54 -2.98 8.73
CA THR A 162 15.55 -4.03 8.57
C THR A 162 16.29 -4.32 9.88
N TYR A 163 16.28 -3.38 10.83
CA TYR A 163 16.84 -3.53 12.17
C TYR A 163 15.84 -4.22 13.12
N ALA A 164 15.46 -5.46 12.79
CA ALA A 164 14.52 -6.27 13.58
C ALA A 164 15.00 -6.55 15.01
N ASN A 165 16.30 -6.38 15.29
CA ASN A 165 16.84 -6.45 16.64
C ASN A 165 16.43 -5.26 17.52
N LEU A 166 16.13 -4.10 16.93
CA LEU A 166 15.73 -2.87 17.63
C LEU A 166 14.22 -2.61 17.54
N ASP A 167 13.56 -3.09 16.48
CA ASP A 167 12.11 -2.95 16.29
C ASP A 167 11.32 -3.89 17.23
N ARG A 168 11.37 -3.59 18.53
CA ARG A 168 10.83 -4.41 19.62
C ARG A 168 9.90 -3.63 20.55
N TYR A 169 9.62 -2.37 20.25
CA TYR A 169 8.70 -1.55 21.04
C TYR A 169 7.28 -1.71 20.51
N ILE A 170 6.37 -2.12 21.39
CA ILE A 170 4.97 -2.39 21.04
C ILE A 170 4.09 -1.45 21.85
N ILE A 171 3.27 -0.66 21.15
CA ILE A 171 2.23 0.16 21.76
C ILE A 171 0.96 -0.69 21.82
N SER A 172 0.48 -0.99 23.02
CA SER A 172 -0.67 -1.89 23.22
C SER A 172 -1.60 -1.37 24.31
N GLY A 173 -2.90 -1.57 24.11
CA GLY A 173 -3.90 -1.04 25.01
C GLY A 173 -5.33 -1.44 24.66
N SER A 174 -6.26 -0.92 25.43
CA SER A 174 -7.70 -0.98 25.21
C SER A 174 -8.26 0.43 25.21
N ALA A 175 -9.13 0.74 24.25
CA ALA A 175 -9.83 2.01 24.16
C ALA A 175 -11.29 1.77 23.79
N LYS A 176 -12.18 2.69 24.18
CA LYS A 176 -13.57 2.70 23.74
C LYS A 176 -13.76 3.68 22.58
N GLY A 177 -14.47 3.23 21.54
CA GLY A 177 -14.96 4.11 20.47
C GLY A 177 -16.16 4.93 20.93
N SER A 178 -16.54 5.93 20.13
CA SER A 178 -17.57 6.91 20.51
C SER A 178 -19.01 6.37 20.64
N ASN A 179 -19.32 5.20 20.09
CA ASN A 179 -20.65 4.61 20.11
C ASN A 179 -20.76 3.55 21.21
N THR A 180 -21.27 3.94 22.38
CA THR A 180 -21.23 3.13 23.62
C THR A 180 -22.35 2.11 23.75
N SER A 181 -23.46 2.24 23.01
CA SER A 181 -24.60 1.31 23.09
C SER A 181 -24.76 0.41 21.88
N GLU A 182 -24.09 0.71 20.77
CA GLU A 182 -24.27 0.07 19.47
C GLU A 182 -22.94 -0.51 18.98
N ILE A 183 -22.89 -1.84 18.92
CA ILE A 183 -21.77 -2.63 18.44
C ILE A 183 -22.01 -2.89 16.96
N SER A 184 -21.17 -2.34 16.09
CA SER A 184 -21.21 -2.69 14.67
C SER A 184 -20.56 -4.05 14.46
N LEU A 185 -21.26 -4.94 13.76
CA LEU A 185 -20.77 -6.24 13.34
C LEU A 185 -19.85 -6.17 12.11
N GLY A 186 -19.79 -5.00 11.44
CA GLY A 186 -18.98 -4.83 10.22
C GLY A 186 -19.48 -5.67 9.03
N ALA A 187 -20.71 -6.18 9.10
CA ALA A 187 -21.34 -7.01 8.07
C ALA A 187 -22.72 -6.45 7.75
N PHE A 188 -23.08 -6.42 6.46
CA PHE A 188 -24.43 -6.04 6.03
C PHE A 188 -25.25 -7.30 5.76
N ASN A 189 -26.56 -7.23 6.04
CA ASN A 189 -27.50 -8.34 5.85
C ASN A 189 -27.08 -9.64 6.58
N VAL A 190 -26.85 -9.51 7.89
CA VAL A 190 -26.53 -10.65 8.77
C VAL A 190 -27.76 -11.59 8.83
N PRO A 191 -27.59 -12.92 8.69
CA PRO A 191 -28.71 -13.87 8.79
C PRO A 191 -29.41 -13.77 10.14
N VAL A 192 -30.74 -13.74 10.11
CA VAL A 192 -31.58 -13.66 11.31
C VAL A 192 -31.35 -14.90 12.19
N GLY A 193 -31.11 -14.69 13.49
CA GLY A 193 -30.87 -15.77 14.46
C GLY A 193 -29.45 -16.34 14.48
N SER A 194 -28.54 -15.85 13.62
CA SER A 194 -27.12 -16.26 13.66
C SER A 194 -26.30 -15.58 14.76
N VAL A 195 -26.83 -14.48 15.31
CA VAL A 195 -26.10 -13.63 16.25
C VAL A 195 -26.28 -14.15 17.68
N THR A 196 -25.18 -14.58 18.29
CA THR A 196 -25.12 -14.95 19.71
C THR A 196 -24.32 -13.90 20.47
N VAL A 197 -24.94 -13.27 21.46
CA VAL A 197 -24.29 -12.27 22.32
C VAL A 197 -24.07 -12.87 23.71
N THR A 198 -22.86 -12.72 24.24
CA THR A 198 -22.49 -13.18 25.58
C THR A 198 -21.89 -12.05 26.39
N ALA A 199 -22.21 -11.97 27.68
CA ALA A 199 -21.58 -11.05 28.62
C ALA A 199 -21.27 -11.76 29.94
N GLY A 200 -20.04 -11.64 30.42
CA GLY A 200 -19.60 -12.30 31.67
C GLY A 200 -19.77 -13.83 31.67
N GLY A 201 -19.75 -14.47 30.50
CA GLY A 201 -19.98 -15.91 30.32
C GLY A 201 -21.44 -16.35 30.24
N GLN A 202 -22.41 -15.43 30.41
CA GLN A 202 -23.83 -15.70 30.21
C GLN A 202 -24.26 -15.33 28.78
N ILE A 203 -25.02 -16.22 28.12
CA ILE A 203 -25.68 -15.92 26.85
C ILE A 203 -26.84 -14.96 27.13
N LEU A 204 -26.81 -13.81 26.47
CA LEU A 204 -27.84 -12.77 26.57
C LEU A 204 -29.05 -13.13 25.71
N LYS A 205 -30.22 -12.58 26.05
CA LYS A 205 -31.45 -12.82 25.28
C LYS A 205 -31.76 -11.66 24.34
N GLU A 206 -31.94 -11.96 23.07
CA GLU A 206 -32.41 -11.00 22.07
C GLU A 206 -33.79 -10.44 22.45
N ASN A 207 -34.00 -9.15 22.23
CA ASN A 207 -35.16 -8.33 22.59
C ASN A 207 -35.42 -8.15 24.10
N ILE A 208 -34.56 -8.70 24.97
CA ILE A 208 -34.62 -8.49 26.42
C ILE A 208 -33.35 -7.78 26.89
N ASP A 209 -32.19 -8.33 26.52
CA ASP A 209 -30.89 -7.82 26.92
C ASP A 209 -30.23 -6.96 25.84
N TYR A 210 -30.50 -7.27 24.57
CA TYR A 210 -30.02 -6.52 23.40
C TYR A 210 -31.02 -6.60 22.24
N THR A 211 -30.92 -5.71 21.26
CA THR A 211 -31.67 -5.72 20.00
C THR A 211 -30.71 -5.71 18.81
N ILE A 212 -31.09 -6.29 17.67
CA ILE A 212 -30.24 -6.36 16.48
C ILE A 212 -30.93 -5.68 15.30
N ASP A 213 -30.19 -4.83 14.57
CA ASP A 213 -30.50 -4.46 13.20
C ASP A 213 -29.72 -5.39 12.25
N TYR A 214 -30.41 -6.37 11.68
CA TYR A 214 -29.81 -7.36 10.80
C TYR A 214 -29.41 -6.79 9.43
N ASN A 215 -30.05 -5.70 8.98
CA ASN A 215 -29.74 -5.07 7.69
C ASN A 215 -28.43 -4.30 7.79
N LEU A 216 -28.29 -3.49 8.85
CA LEU A 216 -27.11 -2.67 9.12
C LEU A 216 -26.00 -3.43 9.86
N GLY A 217 -26.30 -4.63 10.38
CA GLY A 217 -25.39 -5.43 11.20
C GLY A 217 -24.99 -4.69 12.47
N GLN A 218 -25.96 -4.22 13.24
CA GLN A 218 -25.71 -3.49 14.48
C GLN A 218 -26.41 -4.16 15.66
N VAL A 219 -25.69 -4.36 16.76
CA VAL A 219 -26.22 -4.90 18.01
C VAL A 219 -26.27 -3.81 19.05
N LYS A 220 -27.46 -3.56 19.58
CA LYS A 220 -27.69 -2.55 20.62
C LYS A 220 -27.96 -3.20 21.96
N ILE A 221 -27.11 -2.97 22.96
CA ILE A 221 -27.34 -3.50 24.31
C ILE A 221 -28.36 -2.61 25.02
N ILE A 222 -29.48 -3.20 25.47
CA ILE A 222 -30.57 -2.49 26.15
C ILE A 222 -30.57 -2.71 27.66
N ASN A 223 -29.96 -3.80 28.15
CA ASN A 223 -29.85 -4.09 29.58
C ASN A 223 -28.85 -3.14 30.27
N GLN A 224 -29.39 -2.22 31.07
CA GLN A 224 -28.64 -1.20 31.80
C GLN A 224 -27.70 -1.78 32.86
N ALA A 225 -28.00 -2.95 33.44
CA ALA A 225 -27.13 -3.56 34.42
C ALA A 225 -25.80 -4.01 33.78
N ILE A 226 -25.86 -4.51 32.55
CA ILE A 226 -24.66 -4.94 31.80
C ILE A 226 -23.83 -3.71 31.41
N LEU A 227 -24.48 -2.65 30.91
CA LEU A 227 -23.83 -1.39 30.54
C LEU A 227 -23.13 -0.73 31.73
N ASN A 228 -23.84 -0.60 32.86
CA ASN A 228 -23.31 0.05 34.06
C ASN A 228 -22.23 -0.77 34.76
N ALA A 229 -22.31 -2.11 34.67
CA ALA A 229 -21.28 -3.00 35.22
C ALA A 229 -20.00 -3.05 34.35
N GLY A 230 -20.03 -2.50 33.14
CA GLY A 230 -18.88 -2.49 32.24
C GLY A 230 -18.41 -3.88 31.82
N LEU A 231 -19.31 -4.88 31.81
CA LEU A 231 -18.96 -6.25 31.47
C LEU A 231 -18.55 -6.35 29.99
N PRO A 232 -17.50 -7.11 29.65
CA PRO A 232 -17.13 -7.32 28.26
C PRO A 232 -18.24 -8.10 27.56
N VAL A 233 -18.73 -7.55 26.45
CA VAL A 233 -19.74 -8.16 25.58
C VAL A 233 -19.04 -8.76 24.37
N ASN A 234 -19.21 -10.06 24.14
CA ASN A 234 -18.69 -10.75 22.98
C ASN A 234 -19.84 -11.14 22.05
N VAL A 235 -19.71 -10.83 20.77
CA VAL A 235 -20.73 -11.10 19.76
C VAL A 235 -20.17 -12.04 18.69
N GLN A 236 -20.86 -13.14 18.46
CA GLN A 236 -20.56 -14.11 17.41
C GLN A 236 -21.73 -14.10 16.42
N PHE A 237 -21.45 -14.14 15.13
CA PHE A 237 -22.49 -14.12 14.09
C PHE A 237 -21.99 -14.78 12.81
N GLU A 238 -22.91 -15.19 11.95
CA GLU A 238 -22.59 -15.67 10.60
C GLU A 238 -22.63 -14.50 9.61
N ASN A 239 -21.65 -14.41 8.70
CA ASN A 239 -21.61 -13.38 7.67
C ASN A 239 -21.79 -14.00 6.28
N ASN A 240 -22.82 -13.55 5.55
CA ASN A 240 -23.11 -13.98 4.19
C ASN A 240 -22.41 -13.12 3.11
N ALA A 241 -21.64 -12.09 3.47
CA ALA A 241 -20.93 -11.24 2.53
C ALA A 241 -19.86 -12.04 1.77
N SER A 242 -20.23 -12.47 0.56
CA SER A 242 -19.55 -13.47 -0.23
C SER A 242 -18.78 -12.84 -1.39
N PHE A 243 -17.55 -12.39 -1.15
CA PHE A 243 -16.63 -12.05 -2.24
C PHE A 243 -15.39 -12.94 -2.14
N GLY A 244 -15.25 -13.89 -3.09
CA GLY A 244 -14.08 -14.77 -3.19
C GLY A 244 -14.09 -16.08 -2.38
N ILE A 245 -15.26 -16.60 -1.99
CA ILE A 245 -15.33 -17.73 -1.05
C ILE A 245 -14.81 -19.05 -1.64
N GLN A 246 -13.84 -19.63 -0.94
CA GLN A 246 -13.40 -21.01 -1.04
C GLN A 246 -14.58 -21.98 -0.79
N GLN A 247 -14.88 -22.90 -1.70
CA GLN A 247 -16.11 -23.70 -1.63
C GLN A 247 -16.16 -24.53 -0.33
N ARG A 248 -17.18 -24.28 0.51
CA ARG A 248 -17.42 -24.99 1.78
C ARG A 248 -18.54 -26.01 1.63
N ASN A 249 -18.35 -27.19 2.22
CA ASN A 249 -19.38 -28.21 2.36
C ASN A 249 -19.57 -28.54 3.85
N PHE A 250 -20.80 -28.38 4.32
CA PHE A 250 -21.20 -28.70 5.68
C PHE A 250 -22.23 -29.83 5.65
N MET A 251 -21.89 -30.97 6.25
CA MET A 251 -22.76 -32.12 6.38
C MET A 251 -22.94 -32.45 7.85
N GLY A 252 -24.18 -32.42 8.34
CA GLY A 252 -24.51 -32.75 9.71
C GLY A 252 -25.56 -33.85 9.79
N LEU A 253 -25.40 -34.75 10.76
CA LEU A 253 -26.42 -35.69 11.20
C LEU A 253 -26.62 -35.47 12.70
N ARG A 254 -27.87 -35.23 13.11
CA ARG A 254 -28.26 -35.16 14.52
C ARG A 254 -29.35 -36.18 14.79
N LEU A 255 -29.19 -36.94 15.87
CA LEU A 255 -30.14 -37.91 16.38
C LEU A 255 -30.59 -37.46 17.76
N ASP A 256 -31.87 -37.16 17.89
CA ASP A 256 -32.47 -36.77 19.16
C ASP A 256 -33.39 -37.89 19.65
N TYR A 257 -33.08 -38.42 20.83
CA TYR A 257 -33.91 -39.40 21.52
C TYR A 257 -34.63 -38.74 22.69
N MET A 258 -35.95 -38.58 22.55
CA MET A 258 -36.83 -38.08 23.61
C MET A 258 -37.22 -39.22 24.54
N ALA A 259 -36.36 -39.50 25.53
CA ALA A 259 -36.58 -40.58 26.50
C ALA A 259 -37.82 -40.34 27.38
N LYS A 260 -38.17 -39.08 27.67
CA LYS A 260 -39.38 -38.72 28.41
C LYS A 260 -39.92 -37.39 27.89
N ASN A 261 -41.22 -37.34 27.58
CA ASN A 261 -41.88 -36.13 27.10
C ASN A 261 -43.32 -36.08 27.63
N THR A 262 -43.48 -35.53 28.83
CA THR A 262 -44.77 -35.37 29.51
C THR A 262 -44.94 -33.91 29.91
N GLU A 263 -46.17 -33.45 30.17
CA GLU A 263 -46.45 -32.05 30.53
C GLU A 263 -45.59 -31.50 31.69
N LYS A 264 -45.14 -32.37 32.60
CA LYS A 264 -44.41 -31.99 33.82
C LYS A 264 -42.91 -32.33 33.81
N GLU A 265 -42.46 -33.13 32.84
CA GLU A 265 -41.09 -33.64 32.78
C GLU A 265 -40.67 -33.97 31.34
N SER A 266 -39.51 -33.47 30.95
CA SER A 266 -38.90 -33.75 29.64
C SER A 266 -37.44 -34.18 29.82
N PHE A 267 -37.06 -35.29 29.20
CA PHE A 267 -35.68 -35.75 29.13
C PHE A 267 -35.34 -36.15 27.69
N SER A 268 -34.31 -35.53 27.14
CA SER A 268 -33.80 -35.82 25.79
C SER A 268 -32.30 -36.07 25.82
N ILE A 269 -31.84 -36.96 24.94
CA ILE A 269 -30.43 -37.23 24.67
C ILE A 269 -30.20 -36.99 23.18
N GLY A 270 -29.25 -36.12 22.86
CA GLY A 270 -28.81 -35.81 21.51
C GLY A 270 -27.45 -36.45 21.20
N ALA A 271 -27.30 -36.93 19.98
CA ALA A 271 -26.00 -37.26 19.39
C ALA A 271 -25.87 -36.53 18.05
N SER A 272 -24.73 -35.90 17.80
CA SER A 272 -24.46 -35.18 16.56
C SER A 272 -23.14 -35.60 15.95
N VAL A 273 -23.10 -35.68 14.63
CA VAL A 273 -21.87 -35.78 13.84
C VAL A 273 -21.93 -34.73 12.77
N VAL A 274 -20.97 -33.83 12.78
CA VAL A 274 -20.90 -32.71 11.84
C VAL A 274 -19.56 -32.75 11.14
N ARG A 275 -19.56 -32.52 9.83
CA ARG A 275 -18.36 -32.45 9.01
C ARG A 275 -18.37 -31.19 8.18
N LEU A 276 -17.36 -30.36 8.39
CA LEU A 276 -17.10 -29.16 7.61
C LEU A 276 -15.83 -29.38 6.79
N GLY A 277 -15.94 -29.23 5.47
CA GLY A 277 -14.81 -29.34 4.55
C GLY A 277 -14.75 -28.16 3.61
N GLU A 278 -13.57 -27.56 3.49
CA GLU A 278 -13.27 -26.49 2.55
C GLU A 278 -12.46 -27.04 1.38
N ARG A 279 -12.75 -26.56 0.17
CA ARG A 279 -12.01 -26.91 -1.04
C ARG A 279 -11.20 -25.71 -1.52
N PRO A 280 -9.87 -25.78 -1.46
CA PRO A 280 -9.04 -24.67 -1.91
C PRO A 280 -9.14 -24.47 -3.43
N PHE A 281 -9.01 -23.22 -3.87
CA PHE A 281 -8.95 -22.86 -5.29
C PHE A 281 -7.65 -23.35 -5.93
N PHE A 282 -6.55 -23.27 -5.19
CA PHE A 282 -5.21 -23.66 -5.61
C PHE A 282 -4.67 -24.75 -4.69
N THR A 283 -3.74 -25.57 -5.19
CA THR A 283 -3.05 -26.59 -4.37
C THR A 283 -1.96 -25.99 -3.49
N LYS A 284 -1.42 -24.83 -3.88
CA LYS A 284 -0.60 -24.00 -3.00
C LYS A 284 -1.54 -23.18 -2.13
N THR A 285 -1.35 -23.25 -0.82
CA THR A 285 -2.14 -22.47 0.12
C THR A 285 -1.24 -21.79 1.12
N SER A 286 -1.46 -20.49 1.30
CA SER A 286 -0.70 -19.64 2.21
C SER A 286 -1.12 -19.85 3.65
N TYR A 287 -0.23 -19.50 4.58
CA TYR A 287 -0.51 -19.47 6.00
C TYR A 287 -1.67 -18.50 6.32
N ASN A 288 -2.59 -18.91 7.21
CA ASN A 288 -3.88 -18.28 7.54
C ASN A 288 -5.01 -18.46 6.53
N ASP A 289 -4.73 -18.98 5.33
CA ASP A 289 -5.74 -19.35 4.33
C ASP A 289 -5.94 -20.87 4.25
N ASP A 290 -5.48 -21.61 5.27
CA ASP A 290 -5.45 -23.06 5.27
C ASP A 290 -6.86 -23.67 5.31
N PRO A 291 -7.24 -24.46 4.27
CA PRO A 291 -8.56 -25.03 4.19
C PRO A 291 -8.73 -26.13 5.24
N ILE A 292 -9.85 -26.09 5.96
CA ILE A 292 -10.13 -27.08 7.01
C ILE A 292 -10.96 -28.26 6.50
N LYS A 293 -10.82 -29.40 7.17
CA LYS A 293 -11.65 -30.58 6.98
C LYS A 293 -11.94 -31.26 8.31
N ASN A 294 -12.72 -30.58 9.11
CA ASN A 294 -12.97 -30.95 10.50
C ASN A 294 -14.22 -31.83 10.61
N THR A 295 -14.16 -32.84 11.48
CA THR A 295 -15.32 -33.65 11.86
C THR A 295 -15.52 -33.54 13.36
N MET A 296 -16.70 -33.08 13.79
CA MET A 296 -17.09 -32.96 15.19
C MET A 296 -18.09 -34.06 15.55
N TYR A 297 -17.89 -34.67 16.71
CA TYR A 297 -18.79 -35.64 17.31
C TYR A 297 -19.32 -35.05 18.62
N GLY A 298 -20.62 -34.84 18.74
CA GLY A 298 -21.26 -34.27 19.92
C GLY A 298 -22.21 -35.25 20.59
N LEU A 299 -22.28 -35.20 21.91
CA LEU A 299 -23.29 -35.85 22.74
C LEU A 299 -23.84 -34.81 23.71
N ASP A 300 -25.15 -34.67 23.77
CA ASP A 300 -25.81 -33.73 24.67
C ASP A 300 -27.00 -34.38 25.39
N PHE A 301 -27.35 -33.86 26.55
CA PHE A 301 -28.59 -34.23 27.24
C PHE A 301 -29.26 -32.99 27.82
N SER A 302 -30.59 -33.02 27.83
CA SER A 302 -31.41 -31.96 28.42
C SER A 302 -32.48 -32.60 29.29
N TYR A 303 -32.58 -32.13 30.53
CA TYR A 303 -33.56 -32.55 31.52
C TYR A 303 -34.28 -31.33 32.07
N ARG A 304 -35.61 -31.38 32.09
CA ARG A 304 -36.45 -30.36 32.72
C ARG A 304 -37.55 -31.07 33.52
N ALA A 305 -37.74 -30.65 34.75
CA ALA A 305 -38.84 -31.13 35.59
C ALA A 305 -39.47 -30.00 36.39
N GLU A 306 -40.80 -30.03 36.50
CA GLU A 306 -41.52 -29.17 37.44
C GLU A 306 -41.32 -29.67 38.87
N VAL A 307 -41.02 -28.76 39.78
CA VAL A 307 -40.83 -29.04 41.21
C VAL A 307 -41.82 -28.22 42.04
N PRO A 308 -43.13 -28.53 42.02
CA PRO A 308 -44.14 -27.76 42.77
C PRO A 308 -43.89 -27.72 44.28
N ARG A 309 -43.17 -28.71 44.82
CA ARG A 309 -42.77 -28.72 46.24
C ARG A 309 -41.80 -27.59 46.58
N LEU A 310 -40.96 -27.16 45.63
CA LEU A 310 -40.05 -26.04 45.82
C LEU A 310 -40.81 -24.72 45.83
N THR A 311 -41.79 -24.53 44.93
CA THR A 311 -42.71 -23.38 44.97
C THR A 311 -43.38 -23.25 46.33
N ARG A 312 -44.00 -24.34 46.81
CA ARG A 312 -44.68 -24.35 48.12
C ARG A 312 -43.75 -24.14 49.32
N TRP A 313 -42.46 -24.41 49.17
CA TRP A 313 -41.47 -24.14 50.21
C TRP A 313 -41.07 -22.66 50.22
N LEU A 314 -40.87 -22.08 49.02
CA LEU A 314 -40.61 -20.65 48.86
C LEU A 314 -41.78 -19.79 49.36
N ASP A 315 -43.03 -20.23 49.16
CA ASP A 315 -44.24 -19.57 49.68
C ASP A 315 -44.35 -19.51 51.21
N LYS A 316 -43.50 -20.26 51.93
CA LYS A 316 -43.45 -20.21 53.40
C LYS A 316 -42.49 -19.16 53.94
N LEU A 317 -41.73 -18.47 53.09
CA LEU A 317 -40.86 -17.38 53.51
C LEU A 317 -41.69 -16.16 53.90
N PRO A 318 -41.46 -15.55 55.08
CA PRO A 318 -42.16 -14.32 55.44
C PRO A 318 -41.85 -13.23 54.41
N PHE A 319 -42.90 -12.58 53.89
CA PHE A 319 -42.87 -11.53 52.86
C PHE A 319 -42.63 -11.97 51.39
N TYR A 320 -42.77 -13.26 51.04
CA TYR A 320 -42.68 -13.74 49.65
C TYR A 320 -43.80 -14.76 49.35
N THR A 321 -44.59 -14.53 48.29
CA THR A 321 -45.64 -15.44 47.80
C THR A 321 -45.64 -15.47 46.28
N THR A 322 -45.68 -16.67 45.67
CA THR A 322 -45.68 -16.85 44.22
C THR A 322 -46.55 -18.03 43.80
N ASN A 323 -47.39 -17.84 42.78
CA ASN A 323 -48.17 -18.93 42.19
C ASN A 323 -47.44 -19.60 41.01
N GLU A 324 -46.24 -19.13 40.65
CA GLU A 324 -45.47 -19.62 39.53
C GLU A 324 -44.78 -20.97 39.87
N VAL A 325 -44.88 -21.93 38.95
CA VAL A 325 -44.32 -23.28 39.14
C VAL A 325 -42.81 -23.25 39.01
N SER A 326 -42.11 -23.69 40.07
CA SER A 326 -40.66 -23.83 40.07
C SER A 326 -40.26 -24.97 39.13
N THR A 327 -39.21 -24.76 38.35
CA THR A 327 -38.66 -25.80 37.48
C THR A 327 -37.19 -26.01 37.78
N ILE A 328 -36.72 -27.26 37.62
CA ILE A 328 -35.30 -27.58 37.61
C ILE A 328 -34.92 -27.99 36.20
N THR A 329 -33.81 -27.43 35.72
CA THR A 329 -33.24 -27.76 34.42
C THR A 329 -31.80 -28.21 34.60
N ALA A 330 -31.44 -29.31 33.97
CA ALA A 330 -30.08 -29.80 33.88
C ALA A 330 -29.75 -30.03 32.41
N TYR A 331 -28.58 -29.57 31.99
CA TYR A 331 -28.10 -29.70 30.63
C TYR A 331 -26.61 -30.02 30.66
N GLY A 332 -26.15 -30.81 29.71
CA GLY A 332 -24.74 -31.08 29.51
C GLY A 332 -24.45 -31.42 28.06
N GLU A 333 -23.28 -31.01 27.59
CA GLU A 333 -22.77 -31.31 26.26
C GLU A 333 -21.31 -31.75 26.36
N ALA A 334 -20.94 -32.73 25.55
CA ALA A 334 -19.57 -33.15 25.31
C ALA A 334 -19.35 -33.25 23.80
N ALA A 335 -18.33 -32.55 23.29
CA ALA A 335 -17.97 -32.59 21.88
C ALA A 335 -16.49 -32.95 21.71
N ALA A 336 -16.20 -33.78 20.71
CA ALA A 336 -14.86 -34.13 20.29
C ALA A 336 -14.65 -33.67 18.85
N LEU A 337 -13.62 -32.86 18.63
CA LEU A 337 -13.22 -32.38 17.31
C LEU A 337 -12.08 -33.25 16.77
N LYS A 338 -12.28 -33.86 15.61
CA LYS A 338 -11.22 -34.45 14.80
C LYS A 338 -10.83 -33.45 13.70
N PRO A 339 -9.74 -32.69 13.86
CA PRO A 339 -9.27 -31.79 12.82
C PRO A 339 -8.72 -32.57 11.63
N GLY A 340 -8.69 -31.93 10.47
CA GLY A 340 -8.11 -32.50 9.26
C GLY A 340 -7.97 -31.48 8.15
N HIS A 341 -7.38 -31.89 7.04
CA HIS A 341 -7.18 -31.04 5.87
C HIS A 341 -7.66 -31.73 4.57
N PRO A 342 -7.97 -30.96 3.50
CA PRO A 342 -8.28 -31.53 2.20
C PRO A 342 -7.06 -32.24 1.58
N ALA A 343 -7.33 -33.21 0.71
CA ALA A 343 -6.28 -34.01 0.07
C ALA A 343 -5.44 -33.22 -0.96
N GLN A 344 -5.94 -32.06 -1.37
CA GLN A 344 -5.29 -31.13 -2.30
C GLN A 344 -4.03 -30.50 -1.71
N ILE A 345 -3.95 -30.36 -0.39
CA ILE A 345 -2.80 -29.77 0.31
C ILE A 345 -1.92 -30.82 1.01
N GLY A 346 -2.20 -32.12 0.88
CA GLY A 346 -1.41 -33.14 1.56
C GLY A 346 -2.08 -34.51 1.66
N LYS A 347 -1.42 -35.45 2.35
CA LYS A 347 -1.94 -36.81 2.59
C LYS A 347 -1.68 -37.23 4.03
N GLY A 348 -2.63 -37.99 4.59
CA GLY A 348 -2.55 -38.47 5.97
C GLY A 348 -2.62 -37.31 6.95
N ASP A 349 -1.67 -37.24 7.86
CA ASP A 349 -1.53 -36.17 8.86
C ASP A 349 -0.53 -35.08 8.41
N ALA A 350 0.00 -35.17 7.19
CA ALA A 350 0.95 -34.21 6.63
C ALA A 350 0.24 -33.26 5.64
N GLY A 351 -0.09 -32.07 6.12
CA GLY A 351 -0.53 -30.92 5.31
C GLY A 351 0.65 -30.03 4.92
N LEU A 352 0.64 -29.52 3.69
CA LEU A 352 1.59 -28.55 3.17
C LEU A 352 0.94 -27.16 3.20
N ILE A 353 1.55 -26.24 3.92
CA ILE A 353 1.17 -24.83 3.97
C ILE A 353 2.42 -24.02 3.63
N PHE A 354 2.26 -23.03 2.77
CA PHE A 354 3.33 -22.12 2.38
C PHE A 354 3.35 -20.95 3.35
N LEU A 355 4.46 -20.77 4.05
CA LEU A 355 4.69 -19.55 4.83
C LEU A 355 4.96 -18.36 3.89
N ASP A 356 5.73 -18.62 2.83
CA ASP A 356 5.98 -17.72 1.71
C ASP A 356 6.26 -18.60 0.48
N ASP A 357 5.63 -18.29 -0.65
CA ASP A 357 5.83 -18.97 -1.93
C ASP A 357 6.65 -18.14 -2.92
N PHE A 358 7.07 -16.94 -2.51
CA PHE A 358 7.78 -15.93 -3.30
C PHE A 358 7.05 -15.48 -4.59
N GLU A 359 5.79 -15.86 -4.81
CA GLU A 359 5.07 -15.61 -6.06
C GLU A 359 4.65 -14.13 -6.17
N GLY A 360 4.31 -13.51 -5.03
CA GLY A 360 3.96 -12.09 -4.92
C GLY A 360 5.12 -11.13 -4.68
N THR A 361 6.37 -11.60 -4.71
CA THR A 361 7.55 -10.77 -4.34
C THR A 361 8.00 -9.83 -5.45
N ARG A 362 7.43 -9.96 -6.65
CA ARG A 362 7.78 -9.14 -7.81
C ARG A 362 6.73 -8.07 -8.04
N ASN A 363 7.09 -6.83 -7.77
CA ASN A 363 6.34 -5.67 -8.23
C ASN A 363 7.04 -5.09 -9.48
N SER A 364 6.45 -5.28 -10.65
CA SER A 364 7.02 -4.77 -11.90
C SER A 364 6.39 -3.45 -12.31
N ILE A 365 7.21 -2.43 -12.55
CA ILE A 365 6.77 -1.17 -13.16
C ILE A 365 7.01 -1.31 -14.68
N ASP A 366 5.94 -1.41 -15.47
CA ASP A 366 6.08 -1.48 -16.92
C ASP A 366 6.43 -0.11 -17.49
N LEU A 367 7.66 0.04 -17.98
CA LEU A 367 8.14 1.27 -18.58
C LEU A 367 7.76 1.42 -20.06
N ARG A 368 7.28 0.36 -20.72
CA ARG A 368 6.91 0.38 -22.14
C ARG A 368 5.63 1.17 -22.37
N PHE A 369 4.72 1.17 -21.39
CA PHE A 369 3.40 1.77 -21.49
C PHE A 369 3.14 2.86 -20.43
N PRO A 370 2.27 3.83 -20.76
CA PRO A 370 1.92 4.21 -22.12
C PRO A 370 3.13 4.86 -22.83
N LEU A 371 3.29 4.59 -24.12
CA LEU A 371 4.44 5.07 -24.91
C LEU A 371 4.56 6.61 -24.90
N VAL A 372 3.42 7.30 -24.87
CA VAL A 372 3.33 8.77 -24.86
C VAL A 372 3.96 9.42 -23.63
N ASN A 373 4.27 8.66 -22.57
CA ASN A 373 4.99 9.18 -21.41
C ASN A 373 6.50 9.34 -21.69
N TRP A 374 7.01 8.79 -22.79
CA TRP A 374 8.38 9.02 -23.24
C TRP A 374 8.46 10.25 -24.13
N GLY A 375 9.35 11.17 -23.75
CA GLY A 375 9.71 12.34 -24.53
C GLY A 375 11.18 12.32 -24.95
N LEU A 376 11.56 13.29 -25.78
CA LEU A 376 12.96 13.51 -26.13
C LEU A 376 13.79 13.80 -24.86
N ALA A 377 14.98 13.23 -24.74
CA ALA A 377 15.83 13.50 -23.59
C ALA A 377 16.61 14.82 -23.70
N SER A 378 16.90 15.42 -22.54
CA SER A 378 17.98 16.38 -22.38
C SER A 378 19.34 15.74 -22.72
N THR A 379 20.34 16.56 -23.06
CA THR A 379 21.68 16.05 -23.37
C THR A 379 22.28 15.39 -22.12
N PRO A 380 22.69 14.11 -22.17
CA PRO A 380 23.18 13.40 -20.99
C PRO A 380 24.44 14.07 -20.41
N GLY A 381 24.37 14.50 -19.15
CA GLY A 381 25.47 15.16 -18.45
C GLY A 381 26.08 14.33 -17.32
N GLY A 382 27.18 14.82 -16.73
CA GLY A 382 27.78 14.26 -15.51
C GLY A 382 28.60 12.97 -15.69
N ASN A 383 28.75 12.48 -16.92
CA ASN A 383 29.51 11.26 -17.25
C ASN A 383 30.83 11.53 -17.99
N GLY A 384 31.13 12.81 -18.32
CA GLY A 384 32.30 13.22 -19.10
C GLY A 384 32.26 12.88 -20.60
N LEU A 385 31.19 12.23 -21.09
CA LEU A 385 31.04 11.85 -22.50
C LEU A 385 30.56 13.00 -23.39
N PHE A 386 29.71 13.87 -22.84
CA PHE A 386 29.12 15.01 -23.54
C PHE A 386 29.35 16.31 -22.75
N PRO A 387 30.53 16.94 -22.88
CA PRO A 387 30.84 18.20 -22.20
C PRO A 387 29.85 19.32 -22.52
N GLU A 388 29.24 19.28 -23.71
CA GLU A 388 28.22 20.25 -24.13
C GLU A 388 26.96 20.25 -23.24
N ALA A 389 26.74 19.20 -22.43
CA ALA A 389 25.63 19.14 -21.48
C ALA A 389 25.68 20.26 -20.42
N GLU A 390 26.83 20.88 -20.18
CA GLU A 390 26.99 22.01 -19.25
C GLU A 390 26.54 23.34 -19.86
N LEU A 391 26.53 23.45 -21.19
CA LEU A 391 26.14 24.68 -21.90
C LEU A 391 24.67 25.01 -21.64
N THR A 392 24.36 26.30 -21.57
CA THR A 392 22.99 26.80 -21.34
C THR A 392 22.74 27.92 -22.32
N ASN A 393 21.58 27.87 -22.98
CA ASN A 393 21.17 28.78 -24.02
C ASN A 393 22.20 28.89 -25.16
N ASP A 394 22.77 27.75 -25.57
CA ASP A 394 23.78 27.63 -26.63
C ASP A 394 23.41 26.48 -27.59
N PRO A 395 23.37 26.68 -28.92
CA PRO A 395 23.04 25.64 -29.90
C PRO A 395 23.96 24.42 -29.83
N ALA A 396 25.21 24.60 -29.39
CA ALA A 396 26.18 23.52 -29.28
C ALA A 396 25.73 22.40 -28.33
N TYR A 397 24.83 22.70 -27.39
CA TYR A 397 24.19 21.73 -26.49
C TYR A 397 23.55 20.54 -27.23
N GLY A 398 23.01 20.76 -28.44
CA GLY A 398 22.32 19.74 -29.23
C GLY A 398 23.15 19.12 -30.36
N TYR A 399 24.38 19.56 -30.59
CA TYR A 399 25.13 19.22 -31.81
C TYR A 399 25.39 17.74 -32.00
N ASN A 400 25.55 16.98 -30.91
CA ASN A 400 25.81 15.55 -30.97
C ASN A 400 24.53 14.68 -30.95
N ARG A 401 23.34 15.28 -30.92
CA ARG A 401 22.08 14.55 -30.96
C ARG A 401 21.80 14.00 -32.36
N ALA A 402 21.83 12.68 -32.50
CA ALA A 402 21.42 11.96 -33.70
C ALA A 402 19.94 11.58 -33.63
N ARG A 403 19.38 11.15 -34.77
CA ARG A 403 17.97 10.77 -34.86
C ARG A 403 17.71 9.44 -34.13
N LEU A 404 16.77 9.49 -33.19
CA LEU A 404 16.21 8.33 -32.52
C LEU A 404 14.69 8.38 -32.70
N ALA A 405 14.09 7.27 -33.13
CA ALA A 405 12.66 7.08 -33.15
C ALA A 405 12.29 5.95 -32.19
N TRP A 406 11.27 6.18 -31.35
CA TRP A 406 10.70 5.19 -30.45
C TRP A 406 9.23 5.01 -30.78
N TYR A 407 8.79 3.75 -30.89
CA TYR A 407 7.42 3.43 -31.28
C TYR A 407 7.05 2.01 -30.88
N ASN A 408 5.77 1.69 -30.94
CA ASN A 408 5.27 0.33 -31.02
C ASN A 408 4.71 0.12 -32.44
N ILE A 409 5.05 -1.01 -33.07
CA ILE A 409 4.46 -1.32 -34.38
C ILE A 409 3.03 -1.83 -34.15
N GLU A 410 2.06 -1.15 -34.76
CA GLU A 410 0.66 -1.57 -34.72
C GLU A 410 0.49 -2.98 -35.31
N PRO A 411 -0.24 -3.90 -34.66
CA PRO A 411 -0.41 -5.28 -35.15
C PRO A 411 -0.93 -5.38 -36.59
N VAL A 412 -1.76 -4.42 -37.02
CA VAL A 412 -2.28 -4.34 -38.39
C VAL A 412 -1.15 -4.19 -39.42
N LEU A 413 -0.07 -3.49 -39.07
CA LEU A 413 1.09 -3.30 -39.96
C LEU A 413 1.97 -4.56 -40.03
N GLN A 414 1.88 -5.45 -39.04
CA GLN A 414 2.67 -6.68 -38.94
C GLN A 414 1.92 -7.92 -39.46
N ASP A 415 0.60 -7.84 -39.65
CA ASP A 415 -0.18 -8.92 -40.25
C ASP A 415 -0.13 -8.86 -41.79
N ARG A 416 0.63 -9.79 -42.39
CA ARG A 416 0.72 -9.95 -43.85
C ARG A 416 -0.64 -10.24 -44.52
N ARG A 417 -1.56 -10.92 -43.81
CA ARG A 417 -2.87 -11.32 -44.34
C ARG A 417 -3.93 -10.23 -44.12
N GLY A 418 -3.61 -9.19 -43.36
CA GLY A 418 -4.50 -8.06 -43.10
C GLY A 418 -4.91 -7.38 -44.41
N VAL A 419 -6.21 -7.33 -44.69
CA VAL A 419 -6.74 -6.67 -45.90
C VAL A 419 -6.44 -5.17 -45.88
N ASN A 420 -6.43 -4.58 -44.68
CA ASN A 420 -6.17 -3.16 -44.43
C ASN A 420 -4.69 -2.85 -44.16
N ASN A 421 -3.77 -3.80 -44.32
CA ASN A 421 -2.34 -3.55 -44.11
C ASN A 421 -1.75 -2.81 -45.33
N PRO A 422 -1.38 -1.52 -45.23
CA PRO A 422 -0.87 -0.74 -46.35
C PRO A 422 0.53 -1.17 -46.79
N VAL A 423 1.29 -1.86 -45.93
CA VAL A 423 2.68 -2.27 -46.22
C VAL A 423 2.78 -3.71 -46.75
N ARG A 424 1.66 -4.44 -46.83
CA ARG A 424 1.63 -5.87 -47.22
C ARG A 424 2.27 -6.21 -48.56
N GLY A 425 2.34 -5.24 -49.48
CA GLY A 425 2.83 -5.43 -50.84
C GLY A 425 4.36 -5.35 -51.00
N TYR A 426 5.06 -4.72 -50.04
CA TYR A 426 6.50 -4.47 -50.15
C TYR A 426 7.29 -4.76 -48.87
N GLN A 427 6.62 -4.87 -47.72
CA GLN A 427 7.29 -5.14 -46.46
C GLN A 427 7.73 -6.61 -46.36
N ASP A 428 8.97 -6.82 -45.91
CA ASP A 428 9.44 -8.14 -45.50
C ASP A 428 8.96 -8.45 -44.08
N PHE A 429 7.91 -9.24 -43.96
CA PHE A 429 7.36 -9.71 -42.68
C PHE A 429 8.21 -10.80 -42.01
N THR A 430 9.24 -11.31 -42.69
CA THR A 430 10.19 -12.25 -42.10
C THR A 430 11.32 -11.53 -41.36
N ASP A 431 11.46 -10.21 -41.56
CA ASP A 431 12.47 -9.41 -40.88
C ASP A 431 12.23 -9.43 -39.36
N PRO A 432 13.20 -9.92 -38.57
CA PRO A 432 13.08 -9.98 -37.12
C PRO A 432 12.75 -8.63 -36.47
N ARG A 433 13.17 -7.51 -37.09
CA ARG A 433 13.03 -6.15 -36.56
C ARG A 433 11.61 -5.60 -36.63
N VAL A 434 10.74 -6.17 -37.46
CA VAL A 434 9.37 -5.66 -37.65
C VAL A 434 8.28 -6.73 -37.54
N ARG A 435 8.66 -8.00 -37.40
CA ARG A 435 7.70 -9.11 -37.30
C ARG A 435 6.97 -9.13 -35.95
N ILE A 436 5.83 -9.82 -35.94
CA ILE A 436 5.09 -10.14 -34.71
C ILE A 436 5.95 -11.02 -33.81
N ILE A 437 6.01 -10.67 -32.52
CA ILE A 437 6.61 -11.51 -31.47
C ILE A 437 5.48 -12.15 -30.66
N GLU A 438 5.48 -13.48 -30.58
CA GLU A 438 4.48 -14.21 -29.82
C GLU A 438 4.93 -14.42 -28.36
N VAL A 439 3.99 -14.43 -27.42
CA VAL A 439 4.28 -14.71 -25.99
C VAL A 439 5.07 -16.00 -25.82
N LYS A 440 4.74 -17.04 -26.59
CA LYS A 440 5.40 -18.36 -26.51
C LYS A 440 6.83 -18.37 -27.02
N GLN A 441 7.23 -17.40 -27.85
CA GLN A 441 8.62 -17.30 -28.31
C GLN A 441 9.54 -16.87 -27.17
N LEU A 442 9.05 -16.01 -26.28
CA LEU A 442 9.81 -15.51 -25.13
C LEU A 442 9.56 -16.35 -23.86
N TYR A 443 8.33 -16.82 -23.69
CA TYR A 443 7.87 -17.58 -22.53
C TYR A 443 7.24 -18.92 -22.97
N PRO A 444 8.03 -19.93 -23.38
CA PRO A 444 7.49 -21.18 -23.94
C PRO A 444 6.58 -21.97 -22.98
N GLN A 445 6.79 -21.80 -21.67
CA GLN A 445 6.01 -22.47 -20.62
C GLN A 445 4.77 -21.69 -20.20
N ARG A 446 4.57 -20.48 -20.72
CA ARG A 446 3.40 -19.65 -20.40
C ARG A 446 2.25 -19.99 -21.34
N THR A 447 1.09 -20.27 -20.76
CA THR A 447 -0.17 -20.34 -21.50
C THR A 447 -0.62 -18.91 -21.79
N ALA A 448 -0.75 -18.55 -23.06
CA ALA A 448 -1.28 -17.25 -23.46
C ALA A 448 -2.82 -17.28 -23.41
N ASP A 449 -3.41 -16.24 -22.83
CA ASP A 449 -4.85 -16.06 -22.85
C ASP A 449 -5.36 -15.73 -24.27
N TYR A 450 -6.65 -15.99 -24.51
CA TYR A 450 -7.28 -15.66 -25.79
C TYR A 450 -7.14 -14.16 -26.08
N GLY A 451 -6.61 -13.83 -27.26
CA GLY A 451 -6.38 -12.43 -27.69
C GLY A 451 -5.06 -11.81 -27.19
N GLN A 452 -4.31 -12.49 -26.31
CA GLN A 452 -3.03 -12.01 -25.78
C GLN A 452 -1.84 -12.84 -26.29
N ALA A 453 -1.97 -13.46 -27.46
CA ALA A 453 -0.90 -14.29 -28.03
C ALA A 453 0.30 -13.46 -28.54
N GLN A 454 0.08 -12.18 -28.86
CA GLN A 454 1.10 -11.25 -29.36
C GLN A 454 1.64 -10.37 -28.22
N LEU A 455 2.96 -10.22 -28.18
CA LEU A 455 3.65 -9.25 -27.33
C LEU A 455 3.73 -7.90 -28.05
N VAL A 456 3.46 -6.83 -27.31
CA VAL A 456 3.76 -5.48 -27.79
C VAL A 456 5.20 -5.13 -27.42
N THR A 457 5.95 -4.71 -28.43
CA THR A 457 7.35 -4.30 -28.34
C THR A 457 7.49 -2.80 -28.07
N PHE A 458 8.65 -2.44 -27.52
CA PHE A 458 9.10 -1.06 -27.42
C PHE A 458 10.27 -0.92 -28.40
N ASP A 459 9.94 -0.53 -29.62
CA ASP A 459 10.89 -0.50 -30.74
C ASP A 459 11.66 0.82 -30.73
N MET A 460 12.99 0.72 -30.83
CA MET A 460 13.89 1.86 -30.90
C MET A 460 14.75 1.77 -32.16
N ALA A 461 14.59 2.76 -33.04
CA ALA A 461 15.38 2.89 -34.25
C ALA A 461 16.33 4.08 -34.14
N PHE A 462 17.63 3.78 -34.00
CA PHE A 462 18.68 4.79 -33.88
C PHE A 462 19.46 4.95 -35.19
N TYR A 463 19.51 6.18 -35.69
CA TYR A 463 20.17 6.54 -36.95
C TYR A 463 21.35 7.49 -36.67
N PRO A 464 22.54 6.96 -36.31
CA PRO A 464 23.66 7.78 -35.83
C PRO A 464 24.29 8.70 -36.89
N ARG A 465 23.94 8.51 -38.17
CA ARG A 465 24.36 9.36 -39.29
C ARG A 465 23.34 10.44 -39.64
N GLU A 466 22.12 10.35 -39.10
CA GLU A 466 21.07 11.33 -39.35
C GLU A 466 21.02 12.33 -38.19
N ARG A 467 20.82 13.61 -38.53
CA ARG A 467 20.62 14.67 -37.53
C ARG A 467 19.34 14.41 -36.76
N GLY A 468 19.40 14.49 -35.44
CA GLY A 468 18.21 14.42 -34.58
C GLY A 468 17.48 15.76 -34.48
N PRO A 469 16.32 15.78 -33.78
CA PRO A 469 15.56 17.00 -33.54
C PRO A 469 16.38 18.08 -32.83
N TYR A 470 16.20 19.35 -33.24
CA TYR A 470 16.89 20.51 -32.67
C TYR A 470 18.43 20.40 -32.69
N ASN A 471 18.98 19.73 -33.70
CA ASN A 471 20.43 19.67 -33.94
C ASN A 471 20.85 20.65 -35.06
N PHE A 472 21.41 21.78 -34.64
CA PHE A 472 21.90 22.85 -35.52
C PHE A 472 23.41 22.77 -35.79
N ASP A 473 24.03 21.59 -35.75
CA ASP A 473 25.48 21.43 -35.95
C ASP A 473 25.90 21.92 -37.35
N THR A 474 26.71 22.96 -37.41
CA THR A 474 27.26 23.53 -38.66
C THR A 474 28.78 23.51 -38.67
N ARG A 475 29.41 22.85 -37.70
CA ARG A 475 30.88 22.82 -37.56
C ARG A 475 31.51 22.15 -38.76
N ALA A 476 32.59 22.74 -39.28
CA ALA A 476 33.34 22.20 -40.40
C ALA A 476 33.80 20.75 -40.11
N GLY A 477 33.56 19.83 -41.04
CA GLY A 477 33.89 18.41 -40.89
C GLY A 477 32.96 17.60 -39.97
N SER A 478 31.98 18.24 -39.33
CA SER A 478 30.99 17.55 -38.47
C SER A 478 29.82 16.99 -39.27
N VAL A 479 29.44 17.68 -40.35
CA VAL A 479 28.38 17.29 -41.29
C VAL A 479 28.94 17.24 -42.70
N GLN A 480 28.59 16.18 -43.42
CA GLN A 480 28.96 15.94 -44.80
C GLN A 480 28.09 16.77 -45.77
N ASN A 481 28.52 16.86 -47.03
CA ASN A 481 27.79 17.60 -48.06
C ASN A 481 26.38 17.04 -48.34
N ASP A 482 26.12 15.78 -47.98
CA ASP A 482 24.80 15.13 -48.09
C ASP A 482 23.91 15.37 -46.85
N GLY A 483 24.33 16.24 -45.92
CA GLY A 483 23.60 16.56 -44.70
C GLY A 483 23.78 15.56 -43.55
N LYS A 484 24.51 14.45 -43.76
CA LYS A 484 24.73 13.42 -42.74
C LYS A 484 25.86 13.75 -41.78
N LEU A 485 25.74 13.23 -40.56
CA LEU A 485 26.77 13.36 -39.52
C LEU A 485 28.01 12.55 -39.90
N ALA A 486 29.19 13.20 -39.88
CA ALA A 486 30.45 12.59 -40.29
C ALA A 486 30.98 11.55 -39.28
N ASN A 487 30.79 11.82 -37.98
CA ASN A 487 31.33 11.00 -36.88
C ASN A 487 30.21 10.35 -36.05
N PRO A 488 29.58 9.25 -36.53
CA PRO A 488 28.43 8.62 -35.87
C PRO A 488 28.74 8.04 -34.47
N ARG A 489 30.01 7.71 -34.18
CA ARG A 489 30.42 7.15 -32.87
C ARG A 489 30.34 8.14 -31.72
N ASN A 490 30.39 9.45 -32.02
CA ASN A 490 30.34 10.50 -31.01
C ASN A 490 28.93 11.07 -30.85
N ARG A 491 27.92 10.43 -31.46
CA ARG A 491 26.54 10.90 -31.45
C ARG A 491 25.71 10.06 -30.50
N TRP A 492 24.70 10.70 -29.93
CA TRP A 492 23.77 10.06 -29.00
C TRP A 492 22.33 10.30 -29.44
N GLY A 493 21.43 9.40 -29.03
CA GLY A 493 19.99 9.60 -29.11
C GLY A 493 19.40 9.14 -27.79
N GLY A 494 18.47 9.90 -27.24
CA GLY A 494 17.94 9.63 -25.91
C GLY A 494 16.46 9.96 -25.80
N ILE A 495 15.80 9.18 -24.96
CA ILE A 495 14.43 9.41 -24.52
C ILE A 495 14.41 9.40 -22.99
N MET A 496 13.47 10.13 -22.41
CA MET A 496 13.28 10.16 -20.96
C MET A 496 11.79 10.11 -20.63
N ARG A 497 11.48 9.61 -19.44
CA ARG A 497 10.12 9.63 -18.88
C ARG A 497 10.16 9.88 -17.38
N GLY A 498 9.10 10.49 -16.87
CA GLY A 498 8.84 10.51 -15.43
C GLY A 498 8.48 9.12 -14.91
N LEU A 499 8.80 8.88 -13.64
CA LEU A 499 8.36 7.71 -12.89
C LEU A 499 7.41 8.16 -11.79
N ASP A 500 6.23 7.54 -11.72
CA ASP A 500 5.21 7.88 -10.72
C ASP A 500 5.66 7.45 -9.31
N GLN A 501 6.27 6.26 -9.21
CA GLN A 501 6.88 5.77 -7.99
C GLN A 501 8.37 6.14 -7.97
N VAL A 502 8.69 7.22 -7.25
CA VAL A 502 10.07 7.73 -7.11
C VAL A 502 10.85 7.12 -5.94
N ASP A 503 10.14 6.49 -4.99
CA ASP A 503 10.75 5.85 -3.82
C ASP A 503 10.98 4.35 -4.11
N PHE A 504 12.16 4.07 -4.64
CA PHE A 504 12.62 2.71 -4.98
C PHE A 504 12.93 1.86 -3.75
N GLU A 505 13.30 2.48 -2.63
CA GLU A 505 13.57 1.77 -1.37
C GLU A 505 12.26 1.19 -0.83
N THR A 506 11.21 2.02 -0.75
CA THR A 506 9.87 1.55 -0.36
C THR A 506 9.25 0.63 -1.40
N GLY A 507 9.57 0.84 -2.69
CA GLY A 507 9.11 -0.03 -3.77
C GLY A 507 9.87 -1.35 -3.92
N ASN A 508 10.96 -1.55 -3.16
CA ASN A 508 11.94 -2.64 -3.31
C ASN A 508 12.33 -2.89 -4.79
N VAL A 509 12.70 -1.83 -5.50
CA VAL A 509 13.08 -1.91 -6.93
C VAL A 509 14.56 -2.27 -7.05
N GLU A 510 14.85 -3.49 -7.53
CA GLU A 510 16.22 -4.04 -7.55
C GLU A 510 16.85 -4.10 -8.96
N PHE A 511 16.05 -4.36 -10.00
CA PHE A 511 16.56 -4.65 -11.35
C PHE A 511 15.76 -3.93 -12.43
N ILE A 512 16.44 -3.56 -13.52
CA ILE A 512 15.81 -3.26 -14.81
C ILE A 512 15.85 -4.55 -15.63
N GLU A 513 14.69 -5.11 -15.94
CA GLU A 513 14.57 -6.29 -16.79
C GLU A 513 14.04 -5.89 -18.17
N PHE A 514 14.72 -6.32 -19.23
CA PHE A 514 14.23 -6.17 -20.59
C PHE A 514 14.77 -7.29 -21.49
N TRP A 515 14.02 -7.56 -22.55
CA TRP A 515 14.39 -8.52 -23.57
C TRP A 515 14.73 -7.78 -24.85
N LEU A 516 16.02 -7.79 -25.22
CA LEU A 516 16.50 -7.16 -26.44
C LEU A 516 16.68 -8.23 -27.52
N GLN A 517 16.07 -8.03 -28.68
CA GLN A 517 16.35 -8.84 -29.85
C GLN A 517 17.80 -8.62 -30.28
N ASP A 518 18.54 -9.69 -30.56
CA ASP A 518 19.90 -9.61 -31.09
C ASP A 518 19.89 -8.80 -32.41
N PRO A 519 20.52 -7.60 -32.45
CA PRO A 519 20.49 -6.76 -33.63
C PRO A 519 21.37 -7.29 -34.77
N PHE A 520 22.18 -8.32 -34.54
CA PHE A 520 23.14 -8.86 -35.50
C PHE A 520 22.65 -10.11 -36.24
N LEU A 521 21.39 -10.53 -36.04
CA LEU A 521 20.83 -11.76 -36.62
C LEU A 521 20.95 -11.86 -38.16
N LYS A 522 20.90 -10.72 -38.89
CA LYS A 522 21.02 -10.71 -40.35
C LYS A 522 22.46 -10.61 -40.85
N ASP A 523 23.39 -10.11 -40.05
CA ASP A 523 24.79 -9.85 -40.46
C ASP A 523 25.82 -10.29 -39.40
N PRO A 524 25.88 -11.59 -39.05
CA PRO A 524 26.75 -12.10 -37.97
C PRO A 524 28.26 -11.97 -38.28
N ALA A 525 28.64 -11.73 -39.54
CA ALA A 525 30.03 -11.69 -40.00
C ALA A 525 30.69 -10.30 -39.90
N LEU A 526 29.96 -9.25 -39.54
CA LEU A 526 30.47 -7.87 -39.66
C LEU A 526 31.49 -7.47 -38.57
N GLY A 527 31.79 -8.31 -37.57
CA GLY A 527 32.83 -8.04 -36.56
C GLY A 527 32.71 -6.64 -35.91
N VAL A 528 31.49 -6.11 -35.82
CA VAL A 528 31.25 -4.72 -35.45
C VAL A 528 31.33 -4.59 -33.94
N ASN A 529 32.14 -3.66 -33.46
CA ASN A 529 31.96 -3.10 -32.12
C ASN A 529 30.61 -2.37 -32.14
N GLY A 530 29.59 -2.96 -31.51
CA GLY A 530 28.22 -2.41 -31.46
C GLY A 530 28.13 -1.03 -30.79
N GLY A 531 26.90 -0.59 -30.53
CA GLY A 531 26.64 0.64 -29.76
C GLY A 531 26.71 0.41 -28.25
N GLN A 532 26.56 1.50 -27.49
CA GLN A 532 26.39 1.47 -26.04
C GLN A 532 24.97 1.95 -25.70
N LEU A 533 24.27 1.20 -24.85
CA LEU A 533 22.98 1.59 -24.29
C LEU A 533 23.20 2.03 -22.84
N TYR A 534 22.71 3.22 -22.50
CA TYR A 534 22.81 3.78 -21.16
C TYR A 534 21.42 3.88 -20.54
N PHE A 535 21.30 3.45 -19.28
CA PHE A 535 20.14 3.71 -18.45
C PHE A 535 20.54 4.72 -17.38
N ASN A 536 20.06 5.95 -17.55
CA ASN A 536 20.21 6.98 -16.53
C ASN A 536 18.99 6.90 -15.60
N LEU A 537 19.23 6.70 -14.30
CA LEU A 537 18.20 6.68 -13.27
C LEU A 537 18.48 7.78 -12.24
N GLY A 538 17.42 8.39 -11.73
CA GLY A 538 17.49 9.44 -10.71
C GLY A 538 17.01 10.79 -11.22
N ASN A 539 17.67 11.86 -10.78
CA ASN A 539 17.29 13.22 -11.14
C ASN A 539 17.90 13.59 -12.49
N ILE A 540 17.08 13.59 -13.53
CA ILE A 540 17.44 13.97 -14.90
C ILE A 540 16.82 15.34 -15.20
N SER A 541 17.52 16.17 -15.97
CA SER A 541 16.98 17.46 -16.41
C SER A 541 15.80 17.25 -17.36
N GLU A 542 14.67 17.91 -17.07
CA GLU A 542 13.52 17.99 -17.98
C GLU A 542 13.68 19.08 -19.05
N ASP A 543 14.78 19.85 -18.99
CA ASP A 543 15.08 20.93 -19.92
C ASP A 543 15.76 20.39 -21.21
N ILE A 544 14.93 20.09 -22.21
CA ILE A 544 15.33 19.48 -23.49
C ILE A 544 16.05 20.48 -24.40
N LEU A 545 15.58 21.73 -24.43
CA LEU A 545 16.18 22.86 -25.13
C LEU A 545 16.75 23.80 -24.09
N LYS A 546 17.96 23.48 -23.62
CA LYS A 546 18.47 24.00 -22.35
C LYS A 546 18.57 25.52 -22.34
N ASP A 547 17.61 26.18 -21.71
CA ASP A 547 17.52 27.63 -21.55
C ASP A 547 16.93 28.07 -20.19
N GLY A 548 16.54 27.09 -19.35
CA GLY A 548 15.95 27.33 -18.04
C GLY A 548 14.51 27.84 -18.07
N LYS A 549 13.84 27.83 -19.23
CA LYS A 549 12.46 28.28 -19.41
C LYS A 549 11.55 27.07 -19.65
N ARG A 550 10.34 27.14 -19.10
CA ARG A 550 9.33 26.09 -19.34
C ARG A 550 8.58 26.39 -20.64
N PHE A 551 8.84 25.59 -21.65
CA PHE A 551 8.07 25.63 -22.89
C PHE A 551 6.80 24.76 -22.80
N PHE A 552 5.73 25.22 -23.44
CA PHE A 552 4.52 24.44 -23.71
C PHE A 552 3.79 25.02 -24.93
N GLU A 553 3.48 24.15 -25.89
CA GLU A 553 2.91 24.48 -27.20
C GLU A 553 1.57 25.20 -27.13
N ASN A 554 0.70 24.84 -26.18
CA ASN A 554 -0.58 25.52 -26.03
C ASN A 554 -0.46 26.92 -25.37
N GLY A 555 0.76 27.37 -25.05
CA GLY A 555 1.06 28.69 -24.51
C GLY A 555 1.51 29.73 -25.53
N ILE A 556 1.82 29.32 -26.76
CA ILE A 556 2.19 30.25 -27.84
C ILE A 556 0.95 30.77 -28.57
N SER A 557 1.10 31.92 -29.24
CA SER A 557 0.01 32.61 -29.92
C SER A 557 -0.49 31.81 -31.12
N GLY A 558 -1.78 31.56 -31.15
CA GLY A 558 -2.51 31.12 -32.34
C GLY A 558 -2.88 32.27 -33.27
N ALA A 559 -3.75 32.01 -34.24
CA ALA A 559 -4.27 33.02 -35.16
C ALA A 559 -5.22 33.98 -34.44
N VAL A 560 -6.09 33.45 -33.59
CA VAL A 560 -7.13 34.15 -32.84
C VAL A 560 -6.66 34.44 -31.41
N THR A 561 -6.08 33.43 -30.74
CA THR A 561 -5.62 33.57 -29.36
C THR A 561 -4.20 34.14 -29.32
N LYS A 562 -4.01 35.35 -28.79
CA LYS A 562 -2.68 35.97 -28.62
C LYS A 562 -2.22 35.89 -27.18
N THR A 563 -0.97 35.49 -26.97
CA THR A 563 -0.33 35.38 -25.65
C THR A 563 0.95 36.20 -25.60
N LEU A 564 1.45 36.45 -24.39
CA LEU A 564 2.77 37.05 -24.22
C LEU A 564 3.83 35.99 -24.54
N GLU A 565 4.79 36.33 -25.39
CA GLU A 565 5.87 35.44 -25.82
C GLU A 565 7.23 36.05 -25.46
N ASP A 566 8.19 35.19 -25.14
CA ASP A 566 9.58 35.55 -24.88
C ASP A 566 10.46 34.91 -25.95
N THR A 567 11.13 35.75 -26.73
CA THR A 567 12.04 35.37 -27.83
C THR A 567 13.52 35.58 -27.48
N ALA A 568 13.85 35.75 -26.19
CA ALA A 568 15.23 35.94 -25.74
C ALA A 568 16.04 34.62 -25.69
N THR A 569 15.38 33.47 -25.84
CA THR A 569 16.05 32.17 -25.96
C THR A 569 16.64 32.02 -27.36
N ILE A 570 17.78 31.33 -27.48
CA ILE A 570 18.39 31.05 -28.78
C ILE A 570 17.63 29.97 -29.56
N TRP A 571 16.78 29.21 -28.87
CA TRP A 571 16.08 28.07 -29.46
C TRP A 571 14.87 28.47 -30.29
N GLY A 572 14.21 29.59 -29.98
CA GLY A 572 12.99 30.01 -30.66
C GLY A 572 12.15 30.96 -29.82
N LYS A 573 10.87 30.62 -29.63
CA LYS A 573 9.93 31.40 -28.80
C LYS A 573 9.34 30.54 -27.70
N VAL A 574 9.22 31.11 -26.49
CA VAL A 574 8.57 30.44 -25.36
C VAL A 574 7.42 31.28 -24.82
N PRO A 575 6.42 30.68 -24.14
CA PRO A 575 5.39 31.45 -23.45
C PRO A 575 6.00 32.36 -22.38
N GLY A 576 5.65 33.65 -22.39
CA GLY A 576 6.14 34.64 -21.43
C GLY A 576 5.56 34.43 -20.01
N ASN A 577 4.47 33.67 -19.88
CA ASN A 577 3.98 33.18 -18.60
C ASN A 577 4.33 31.69 -18.47
N PRO A 578 5.20 31.29 -17.52
CA PRO A 578 5.63 29.90 -17.37
C PRO A 578 4.55 28.99 -16.77
N ILE A 579 3.42 29.53 -16.30
CA ILE A 579 2.32 28.75 -15.74
C ILE A 579 1.43 28.22 -16.85
N GLN A 580 1.47 26.91 -17.05
CA GLN A 580 0.51 26.20 -17.87
C GLN A 580 -0.74 25.87 -17.03
N VAL A 581 -1.86 26.55 -17.28
CA VAL A 581 -3.12 26.34 -16.53
C VAL A 581 -3.80 25.04 -16.94
N THR A 582 -3.74 24.70 -18.22
CA THR A 582 -4.33 23.48 -18.80
C THR A 582 -3.36 22.88 -19.81
N GLN A 583 -3.39 21.55 -19.97
CA GLN A 583 -2.63 20.82 -20.98
C GLN A 583 -3.53 20.48 -22.18
N ALA A 584 -4.02 21.52 -22.86
CA ALA A 584 -4.88 21.35 -24.03
C ALA A 584 -4.71 22.52 -25.00
N PHE A 585 -4.77 22.21 -26.30
CA PHE A 585 -4.80 23.21 -27.37
C PHE A 585 -6.10 24.00 -27.39
N SER A 586 -6.09 25.12 -28.11
CA SER A 586 -7.30 25.86 -28.47
C SER A 586 -8.25 24.97 -29.28
N ASN A 587 -9.56 25.14 -29.06
CA ASN A 587 -10.58 24.49 -29.88
C ASN A 587 -10.76 25.16 -31.25
N ASP A 588 -10.10 26.30 -31.49
CA ASP A 588 -10.13 26.98 -32.78
C ASP A 588 -9.22 26.25 -33.80
N PRO A 589 -9.75 25.76 -34.93
CA PRO A 589 -8.97 25.07 -35.95
C PRO A 589 -7.83 25.90 -36.55
N ALA A 590 -7.92 27.23 -36.54
CA ALA A 590 -6.89 28.12 -37.06
C ALA A 590 -5.74 28.34 -36.05
N ASP A 591 -5.98 28.13 -34.75
CA ASP A 591 -4.95 28.24 -33.72
C ASP A 591 -4.05 27.01 -33.70
N ARG A 592 -4.62 25.82 -33.89
CA ARG A 592 -3.91 24.54 -33.68
C ARG A 592 -2.62 24.40 -34.51
N PRO A 593 -2.58 24.67 -35.83
CA PRO A 593 -1.34 24.55 -36.60
C PRO A 593 -0.22 25.48 -36.12
N LEU A 594 -0.57 26.62 -35.51
CA LEU A 594 0.40 27.57 -34.97
C LEU A 594 0.83 27.25 -33.54
N GLN A 595 0.03 26.47 -32.80
CA GLN A 595 0.35 26.01 -31.46
C GLN A 595 1.17 24.71 -31.50
N ASP A 596 0.84 23.78 -32.40
CA ASP A 596 1.50 22.48 -32.62
C ASP A 596 2.79 22.66 -33.45
N ALA A 597 3.76 23.38 -32.89
CA ALA A 597 4.97 23.85 -33.56
C ALA A 597 6.26 23.23 -32.98
N GLY A 598 6.16 22.17 -32.18
CA GLY A 598 7.32 21.55 -31.53
C GLY A 598 7.86 22.36 -30.35
N LEU A 599 9.00 21.92 -29.81
CA LEU A 599 9.62 22.42 -28.57
C LEU A 599 10.25 23.82 -28.65
N ASP A 600 10.50 24.35 -29.85
CA ASP A 600 11.00 25.72 -30.06
C ASP A 600 9.87 26.72 -30.39
N GLY A 601 8.67 26.20 -30.62
CA GLY A 601 7.49 26.96 -30.99
C GLY A 601 7.57 27.58 -32.38
N LEU A 602 8.56 27.26 -33.22
CA LEU A 602 8.68 27.86 -34.55
C LEU A 602 7.93 27.02 -35.58
N ASP A 603 7.17 27.68 -36.46
CA ASP A 603 6.52 27.04 -37.60
C ASP A 603 7.56 26.89 -38.74
N ASP A 604 7.64 25.71 -39.34
CA ASP A 604 8.74 25.25 -40.20
C ASP A 604 8.38 25.30 -41.70
#